data_AF-A0A3D0NYM7-F1
#
_entry.id   AF-A0A3D0NYM7-F1
#
_cell.length_a   1.000
_cell.length_b   1.000
_cell.length_c   1.000
_cell.angle_alpha   90.00
_cell.angle_beta   90.00
_cell.angle_gamma   90.00
#
_symmetry.space_group_name_H-M   'P 1'
#
loop_
_entity.id
_entity.type
_entity.pdbx_description
1 polymer ?
#
loop_
_entity_poly.entity_id
_entity_poly.type
_entity_poly.pdbx_seq_one_letter_code
_entity_poly.pdbx_strand_id
1 'polypeptide(L)'
;MKTKLAIFALALLLFGTAEAFAQPRTEVQDRAAARRLLGRHLFSLQWISWDYFGSANVTLRRGLYSIKGEQKGRGNTDFVTIIGEIETIKA
;
A
#
# COMPACT_ATOMS: atom_id res chain seq x y z
N MET A 1 29.79 -42.95 -4.93
CA MET A 1 28.65 -42.45 -4.13
C MET A 1 28.99 -41.21 -3.29
N LYS A 2 30.16 -41.13 -2.64
CA LYS A 2 30.56 -40.00 -1.78
C LYS A 2 30.62 -38.63 -2.51
N THR A 3 31.07 -38.61 -3.77
CA THR A 3 31.16 -37.41 -4.61
C THR A 3 29.81 -36.87 -5.07
N LYS A 4 28.81 -37.73 -5.33
CA LYS A 4 27.45 -37.30 -5.70
C LYS A 4 26.70 -36.69 -4.51
N LEU A 5 26.99 -37.18 -3.29
CA LEU A 5 26.43 -36.65 -2.04
C LEU A 5 27.01 -35.27 -1.70
N ALA A 6 28.30 -35.05 -1.95
CA ALA A 6 28.97 -33.77 -1.76
C ALA A 6 28.46 -32.67 -2.71
N ILE A 7 28.17 -33.02 -3.97
CA ILE A 7 27.61 -32.08 -4.96
C ILE A 7 26.16 -31.67 -4.59
N PHE A 8 25.37 -32.61 -4.05
CA PHE A 8 24.01 -32.31 -3.58
C PHE A 8 24.00 -31.40 -2.34
N ALA A 9 24.95 -31.60 -1.41
CA ALA A 9 25.11 -30.75 -0.24
C ALA A 9 25.59 -29.33 -0.60
N LEU A 10 26.45 -29.20 -1.61
CA LEU A 10 26.92 -27.90 -2.11
C LEU A 10 25.82 -27.11 -2.82
N ALA A 11 24.92 -27.77 -3.54
CA ALA A 11 23.75 -27.13 -4.14
C ALA A 11 22.76 -26.60 -3.09
N LEU A 12 22.55 -27.32 -1.98
CA LEU A 12 21.66 -26.87 -0.91
C LEU A 12 22.20 -25.64 -0.16
N LEU A 13 23.53 -25.51 -0.05
CA LEU A 13 24.19 -24.35 0.57
C LEU A 13 24.15 -23.08 -0.29
N LEU A 14 24.04 -23.21 -1.62
CA LEU A 14 23.97 -22.08 -2.56
C LEU A 14 22.55 -21.51 -2.75
N PHE A 15 21.50 -22.20 -2.29
CA PHE A 15 20.10 -21.76 -2.38
C PHE A 15 19.48 -21.37 -1.03
N GLY A 16 20.26 -21.40 0.05
CA GLY A 16 19.76 -21.39 1.43
C GLY A 16 19.36 -20.05 2.04
N THR A 17 19.51 -18.91 1.38
CA THR A 17 19.19 -17.60 1.99
C THR A 17 18.31 -16.73 1.08
N ALA A 18 17.17 -17.26 0.66
CA ALA A 18 16.06 -16.37 0.36
C ALA A 18 15.51 -15.88 1.71
N GLU A 19 16.06 -14.79 2.23
CA GLU A 19 15.40 -14.08 3.32
C GLU A 19 14.00 -13.71 2.84
N ALA A 20 12.99 -14.34 3.45
CA ALA A 20 11.61 -13.98 3.22
C ALA A 20 11.42 -12.58 3.81
N PHE A 21 11.70 -11.55 3.01
CA PHE A 21 11.38 -10.17 3.36
C PHE A 21 9.89 -10.15 3.71
N ALA A 22 9.58 -9.92 4.99
CA ALA A 22 8.21 -9.75 5.43
C ALA A 22 7.61 -8.62 4.62
N GLN A 23 6.60 -8.93 3.79
CA GLN A 23 5.96 -7.90 2.98
C GLN A 23 5.25 -6.91 3.92
N PRO A 24 5.39 -5.59 3.68
CA PRO A 24 4.67 -4.60 4.45
C PRO A 24 3.17 -4.89 4.39
N ARG A 25 2.53 -4.88 5.55
CA ARG A 25 1.11 -5.18 5.72
C ARG A 25 0.49 -4.13 6.62
N THR A 26 -0.71 -3.67 6.25
CA THR A 26 -1.49 -2.79 7.10
C THR A 26 -1.98 -3.54 8.33
N GLU A 27 -1.80 -2.97 9.52
CA GLU A 27 -2.37 -3.45 10.75
C GLU A 27 -3.87 -3.11 10.79
N VAL A 28 -4.73 -4.13 10.74
CA VAL A 28 -6.18 -3.96 10.74
C VAL A 28 -6.77 -4.36 12.08
N GLN A 29 -7.10 -3.36 12.90
CA GLN A 29 -7.74 -3.54 14.22
C GLN A 29 -9.28 -3.53 14.10
N ASP A 30 -9.84 -2.79 13.13
CA ASP A 30 -11.28 -2.83 12.81
C ASP A 30 -11.52 -3.24 11.33
N ARG A 31 -12.10 -4.43 11.15
CA ARG A 31 -12.47 -4.96 9.82
C ARG A 31 -13.62 -4.22 9.16
N ALA A 32 -14.55 -3.65 9.92
CA ALA A 32 -15.65 -2.87 9.38
C ALA A 32 -15.17 -1.49 8.90
N ALA A 33 -14.28 -0.83 9.63
CA ALA A 33 -13.58 0.36 9.15
C ALA A 33 -12.76 0.07 7.88
N ALA A 34 -12.02 -1.04 7.86
CA ALA A 34 -11.24 -1.43 6.68
C ALA A 34 -12.09 -1.63 5.42
N ARG A 35 -13.29 -2.24 5.56
CA ARG A 35 -14.24 -2.35 4.45
C ARG A 35 -14.76 -1.00 3.96
N ARG A 36 -15.05 -0.07 4.88
CA ARG A 36 -15.51 1.29 4.55
C ARG A 36 -14.41 2.11 3.86
N LEU A 37 -13.15 1.87 4.20
CA LEU A 37 -12.02 2.60 3.65
C LEU A 37 -11.75 2.26 2.18
N LEU A 38 -12.12 1.07 1.71
CA LEU A 38 -11.88 0.66 0.31
C LEU A 38 -12.69 1.46 -0.70
N GLY A 39 -12.08 1.73 -1.85
CA GLY A 39 -12.73 2.42 -2.96
C GLY A 39 -12.50 3.93 -2.94
N ARG A 40 -13.37 4.65 -3.65
CA ARG A 40 -13.23 6.08 -3.94
C ARG A 40 -13.89 6.92 -2.84
N HIS A 41 -13.16 7.92 -2.36
CA HIS A 41 -13.60 8.92 -1.40
C HIS A 41 -13.42 10.31 -1.98
N LEU A 42 -14.39 11.19 -1.74
CA LEU A 42 -14.25 12.62 -2.01
C LEU A 42 -13.41 13.25 -0.92
N PHE A 43 -12.54 14.19 -1.30
CA PHE A 43 -11.80 15.00 -0.34
C PHE A 43 -11.64 16.42 -0.86
N SER A 44 -11.43 17.35 0.06
CA SER A 44 -11.16 18.75 -0.28
C SER A 44 -10.19 19.37 0.71
N LEU A 45 -9.24 20.16 0.23
CA LEU A 45 -8.43 21.05 1.05
C LEU A 45 -8.97 22.47 1.01
N GLN A 46 -8.99 23.13 2.17
CA GLN A 46 -9.53 24.48 2.35
C GLN A 46 -8.95 25.50 1.36
N TRP A 47 -7.65 25.43 1.08
CA TRP A 47 -6.97 26.39 0.19
C TRP A 47 -7.19 26.11 -1.30
N ILE A 48 -7.74 24.95 -1.68
CA ILE A 48 -8.04 24.64 -3.08
C ILE A 48 -9.50 24.99 -3.39
N SER A 49 -10.45 24.45 -2.62
CA SER A 49 -11.87 24.74 -2.77
C SER A 49 -12.70 24.09 -1.67
N TRP A 50 -13.93 24.58 -1.44
CA TRP A 50 -14.99 23.83 -0.75
C TRP A 50 -16.06 23.26 -1.70
N ASP A 51 -16.05 23.70 -2.96
CA ASP A 51 -17.05 23.34 -3.96
C ASP A 51 -16.53 22.30 -4.98
N TYR A 52 -15.21 22.27 -5.20
CA TYR A 52 -14.56 21.39 -6.17
C TYR A 52 -13.77 20.30 -5.47
N PHE A 53 -14.43 19.18 -5.19
CA PHE A 53 -13.80 18.03 -4.55
C PHE A 53 -12.82 17.33 -5.49
N GLY A 54 -11.70 16.90 -4.91
CA GLY A 54 -10.86 15.88 -5.49
C GLY A 54 -11.40 14.48 -5.17
N SER A 55 -10.62 13.47 -5.52
CA SER A 55 -10.92 12.12 -5.05
C SER A 55 -9.67 11.30 -4.78
N ALA A 56 -9.75 10.48 -3.74
CA ALA A 56 -8.73 9.51 -3.39
C ALA A 56 -9.33 8.11 -3.42
N ASN A 57 -8.60 7.16 -4.01
CA ASN A 57 -8.98 5.78 -4.11
C ASN A 57 -8.06 4.93 -3.22
N VAL A 58 -8.66 4.11 -2.37
CA VAL A 58 -7.95 3.16 -1.52
C VAL A 58 -8.08 1.77 -2.12
N THR A 59 -6.94 1.10 -2.28
CA THR A 59 -6.86 -0.27 -2.82
C THR A 59 -6.16 -1.20 -1.85
N LEU A 60 -6.52 -2.48 -1.88
CA LEU A 60 -5.85 -3.55 -1.14
C LEU A 60 -5.10 -4.46 -2.11
N ARG A 61 -3.80 -4.66 -1.85
CA ARG A 61 -2.93 -5.59 -2.57
C ARG A 61 -2.08 -6.36 -1.56
N ARG A 62 -2.17 -7.68 -1.53
CA ARG A 62 -1.35 -8.56 -0.66
C ARG A 62 -1.35 -8.16 0.83
N GLY A 63 -2.47 -7.63 1.33
CA GLY A 63 -2.59 -7.21 2.73
C GLY A 63 -2.14 -5.77 3.03
N LEU A 64 -1.64 -5.04 2.03
CA LEU A 64 -1.27 -3.63 2.12
C LEU A 64 -2.38 -2.75 1.53
N TYR A 65 -2.85 -1.79 2.31
CA TYR A 65 -3.76 -0.74 1.85
C TYR A 65 -2.94 0.45 1.35
N SER A 66 -3.24 0.92 0.14
CA SER A 66 -2.59 2.08 -0.46
C SER A 66 -3.64 3.09 -0.89
N ILE A 67 -3.33 4.38 -0.72
CA ILE A 67 -4.17 5.51 -1.11
C ILE A 67 -3.51 6.31 -2.23
N LYS A 68 -4.29 6.62 -3.26
CA LYS A 68 -3.88 7.53 -4.34
C LYS A 68 -5.01 8.49 -4.68
N GLY A 69 -4.73 9.79 -4.77
CA GLY A 69 -5.75 10.78 -5.09
C GLY A 69 -5.19 12.11 -5.53
N GLU A 70 -6.05 12.94 -6.10
CA GLU A 70 -5.72 14.32 -6.47
C GLU A 70 -6.93 15.25 -6.32
N GLN A 71 -6.64 16.53 -6.10
CA GLN A 71 -7.58 17.65 -6.22
C GLN A 71 -6.88 18.79 -6.97
N LYS A 72 -7.59 19.43 -7.90
CA LYS A 72 -7.12 20.58 -8.66
C LYS A 72 -8.13 21.73 -8.54
N GLY A 73 -7.64 22.95 -8.35
CA GLY A 73 -8.45 24.16 -8.39
C GLY A 73 -8.87 24.51 -9.81
N ARG A 74 -9.88 25.40 -9.97
CA ARG A 74 -10.44 25.81 -11.27
C ARG A 74 -9.42 26.41 -12.25
N GLY A 75 -8.26 26.88 -11.78
CA GLY A 75 -7.16 27.40 -12.59
C GLY A 75 -5.95 26.49 -12.74
N ASN A 76 -5.96 25.26 -12.19
CA ASN A 76 -4.78 24.38 -12.05
C ASN A 76 -3.56 25.03 -11.35
N THR A 77 -3.74 26.17 -10.69
CA THR A 77 -2.70 26.87 -9.92
C THR A 77 -2.47 26.22 -8.56
N ASP A 78 -3.53 25.65 -8.00
CA ASP A 78 -3.55 25.01 -6.69
C ASP A 78 -3.91 23.53 -6.88
N PHE A 79 -3.08 22.65 -6.36
CA PHE A 79 -3.32 21.22 -6.43
C PHE A 79 -2.75 20.50 -5.21
N VAL A 80 -3.28 19.30 -4.97
CA VAL A 80 -2.68 18.34 -4.05
C VAL A 80 -2.75 16.96 -4.66
N THR A 81 -1.71 16.18 -4.40
CA THR A 81 -1.64 14.76 -4.73
C THR A 81 -1.40 13.97 -3.44
N ILE A 82 -2.17 12.90 -3.26
CA ILE A 82 -2.00 11.95 -2.16
C ILE A 82 -1.42 10.67 -2.78
N ILE A 83 -0.27 10.22 -2.27
CA ILE A 83 0.31 8.91 -2.57
C ILE A 83 0.85 8.38 -1.25
N GLY A 84 0.32 7.25 -0.79
CA GLY A 84 0.79 6.67 0.46
C GLY A 84 0.30 5.25 0.69
N GLU A 85 0.85 4.67 1.75
CA GLU A 85 0.48 3.39 2.33
C GLU A 85 -0.19 3.65 3.68
N ILE A 86 -1.17 2.81 4.03
CA ILE A 86 -1.87 2.91 5.31
C ILE A 86 -1.23 1.91 6.26
N GLU A 87 -0.65 2.42 7.35
CA GLU A 87 0.04 1.60 8.35
C GLU A 87 -0.96 0.89 9.27
N THR A 88 -1.97 1.61 9.77
CA THR A 88 -2.92 1.09 10.76
C THR A 88 -4.35 1.56 10.45
N ILE A 89 -5.33 0.66 10.63
CA ILE A 89 -6.77 0.96 10.54
C ILE A 89 -7.42 0.62 11.88
N LYS A 90 -7.88 1.67 12.58
CA LYS A 90 -8.60 1.63 13.85
C LYS A 90 -9.86 2.52 13.78
N ALA A 91 -10.85 2.25 14.64
CA ALA A 91 -12.09 3.02 14.75
C ALA A 91 -11.96 4.17 15.76
#